data_AF-A0A2E6G6X9-F1
#
_entry.id   AF-A0A2E6G6X9-F1
#
_cell.length_a   1.000
_cell.length_b   1.000
_cell.length_c   1.000
_cell.angle_alpha   90.00
_cell.angle_beta   90.00
_cell.angle_gamma   90.00
#
_symmetry.space_group_name_H-M   'P 1'
#
loop_
_entity.id
_entity.type
_entity.pdbx_description
1 polymer ?
#
loop_
_entity_poly.entity_id
_entity_poly.type
_entity_poly.pdbx_seq_one_letter_code
_entity_poly.pdbx_strand_id
1 'polypeptide(L)' 'MGYTILQPIDTKRYTPMEGMEGPYMQRSGKVLYYDPVEGKYYDRDTDMYLETSEWEEHQ' A
#
# COMPACT_ATOMS: atom_id res chain seq x y z
N MET A 1 23.99 -9.57 11.04
CA MET A 1 23.15 -9.47 9.82
C MET A 1 21.72 -9.69 10.26
N GLY A 2 20.99 -8.61 10.54
CA GLY A 2 19.60 -8.69 11.00
C GLY A 2 18.68 -8.45 9.82
N TYR A 3 17.91 -9.45 9.43
CA TYR A 3 16.78 -9.24 8.54
C TYR A 3 15.56 -8.99 9.42
N THR A 4 14.89 -7.87 9.22
CA THR A 4 13.59 -7.63 9.85
C THR A 4 12.59 -8.49 9.10
N ILE A 5 12.08 -9.53 9.75
CA ILE A 5 10.93 -10.28 9.22
C ILE A 5 9.74 -9.33 9.32
N LEU A 6 9.44 -8.62 8.23
CA LEU A 6 8.18 -7.91 8.11
C LEU A 6 7.06 -8.95 8.16
N GLN A 7 5.97 -8.61 8.86
CA GLN A 7 4.82 -9.49 8.90
C GLN A 7 4.35 -9.76 7.46
N PRO A 8 3.99 -11.00 7.11
CA PRO A 8 3.47 -11.28 5.79
C PRO A 8 2.24 -10.41 5.55
N ILE A 9 2.18 -9.75 4.38
CA ILE A 9 0.95 -9.10 3.93
C ILE A 9 -0.14 -10.15 3.95
N ASP A 10 -1.25 -9.88 4.64
CA ASP A 10 -2.39 -10.77 4.64
C ASP A 10 -3.02 -10.78 3.24
N THR A 11 -2.60 -11.72 2.40
CA THR A 11 -3.07 -11.86 1.01
C THR A 11 -4.54 -12.25 0.91
N LYS A 12 -5.17 -12.69 2.02
CA LYS A 12 -6.63 -12.92 2.07
C LYS A 12 -7.39 -11.60 2.23
N ARG A 13 -6.87 -10.69 3.06
CA ARG A 13 -7.44 -9.34 3.24
C ARG A 13 -7.07 -8.40 2.11
N TYR A 14 -5.84 -8.49 1.61
CA TYR A 14 -5.27 -7.62 0.61
C TYR A 14 -4.99 -8.39 -0.68
N THR A 15 -6.06 -8.61 -1.43
CA THR A 15 -6.02 -9.20 -2.77
C THR A 15 -5.60 -8.17 -3.81
N PRO A 16 -4.86 -8.56 -4.86
CA PRO A 16 -4.59 -7.67 -6.00
C PRO A 16 -5.92 -7.19 -6.59
N MET A 17 -6.03 -5.89 -6.85
CA MET A 17 -7.19 -5.28 -7.50
C MET A 17 -6.91 -5.11 -8.99
N GLU A 18 -7.88 -5.44 -9.83
CA GLU A 18 -7.75 -5.30 -11.28
C GLU A 18 -7.66 -3.82 -11.64
N GLY A 19 -6.56 -3.41 -12.28
CA GLY A 19 -6.30 -2.02 -12.67
C GLY A 19 -5.51 -1.19 -11.66
N MET A 20 -5.23 -1.71 -10.47
CA MET A 20 -4.36 -1.06 -9.46
C MET A 20 -3.09 -1.86 -9.21
N GLU A 21 -1.98 -1.18 -8.96
CA GLU A 21 -0.71 -1.81 -8.58
C GLU A 21 -0.61 -1.97 -7.06
N GLY A 22 -0.16 -3.13 -6.58
CA GLY A 22 -0.05 -3.43 -5.15
C GLY A 22 -0.28 -4.91 -4.85
N PRO A 23 -0.39 -5.31 -3.57
CA PRO A 23 -0.40 -4.50 -2.35
C PRO A 23 0.98 -3.98 -1.91
N TYR A 24 1.11 -2.68 -1.66
CA TYR A 24 2.32 -2.07 -1.11
C TYR A 24 2.22 -1.91 0.40
N MET A 25 3.16 -2.49 1.15
CA MET A 25 3.23 -2.32 2.60
C MET A 25 4.07 -1.09 2.96
N GLN A 26 3.48 -0.14 3.67
CA GLN A 26 4.19 0.98 4.28
C GLN A 26 4.96 0.55 5.54
N ARG A 27 5.94 1.35 5.97
CA ARG A 27 6.66 1.14 7.24
C ARG A 27 5.75 1.13 8.46
N SER A 28 4.60 1.80 8.39
CA SER A 28 3.56 1.81 9.41
C SER A 28 2.76 0.50 9.49
N GLY A 29 2.95 -0.44 8.56
CA GLY A 29 2.17 -1.68 8.45
C GLY A 29 0.86 -1.54 7.69
N LYS A 30 0.55 -0.33 7.17
CA LYS A 30 -0.59 -0.09 6.27
C LYS A 30 -0.32 -0.66 4.89
N VAL A 31 -1.38 -1.12 4.23
CA VAL A 31 -1.32 -1.66 2.86
C VAL A 31 -2.06 -0.75 1.92
N LEU A 32 -1.38 -0.29 0.87
CA LEU A 32 -1.89 0.64 -0.12
C LEU A 32 -1.88 0.04 -1.53
N TYR A 33 -2.73 0.59 -2.38
CA TYR A 33 -2.87 0.25 -3.79
C TYR A 33 -2.61 1.49 -4.63
N TYR A 34 -1.66 1.45 -5.54
CA TYR A 34 -1.41 2.55 -6.45
C TYR A 34 -2.40 2.50 -7.61
N ASP A 35 -3.10 3.61 -7.83
CA ASP A 35 -3.95 3.83 -9.00
C ASP A 35 -3.13 4.54 -10.08
N PRO A 36 -2.73 3.85 -11.17
CA PRO A 36 -2.00 4.47 -12.27
C PRO A 36 -2.86 5.43 -13.10
N VAL A 37 -4.19 5.37 -13.00
CA VAL A 37 -5.12 6.25 -13.71
C VAL A 37 -5.12 7.64 -13.06
N GLU A 38 -5.29 7.68 -11.73
CA GLU A 38 -5.33 8.92 -10.95
C GLU A 38 -3.95 9.37 -10.46
N GLY A 39 -2.96 8.46 -10.43
CA GLY A 39 -1.61 8.70 -9.92
C GLY A 39 -1.56 8.83 -8.39
N LYS A 40 -2.42 8.09 -7.67
CA LYS A 40 -2.63 8.20 -6.22
C LYS A 40 -2.58 6.84 -5.54
N TYR A 41 -2.32 6.81 -4.24
CA TYR A 41 -2.38 5.60 -3.44
C TYR A 41 -3.73 5.47 -2.73
N TYR A 42 -4.47 4.42 -3.01
CA TYR A 42 -5.70 4.06 -2.33
C TYR A 42 -5.41 3.19 -1.08
N ASP A 43 -5.88 3.66 0.08
CA ASP A 43 -5.89 2.93 1.35
C ASP A 43 -7.20 2.14 1.48
N ARG A 44 -7.13 0.82 1.33
CA ARG A 44 -8.28 -0.10 1.46
C ARG A 44 -8.79 -0.21 2.90
N ASP A 45 -7.93 0.06 3.89
CA ASP A 45 -8.31 -0.05 5.30
C ASP A 45 -9.18 1.13 5.74
N THR A 46 -8.88 2.33 5.21
CA THR A 46 -9.62 3.55 5.53
C THR A 46 -10.55 4.04 4.43
N ASP A 47 -10.56 3.39 3.26
CA ASP A 47 -11.33 3.78 2.07
C ASP A 47 -11.02 5.21 1.60
N MET A 48 -9.74 5.58 1.58
CA MET A 48 -9.30 6.95 1.24
C MET A 48 -8.17 6.94 0.22
N TYR A 49 -8.14 7.95 -0.65
CA TYR A 49 -7.01 8.20 -1.56
C TYR A 49 -5.99 9.12 -0.90
N LEU A 50 -4.72 8.75 -1.02
CA LEU A 50 -3.54 9.47 -0.59
C LEU A 50 -2.79 9.95 -1.82
N GLU A 51 -2.28 11.17 -1.77
CA GLU A 51 -1.41 11.69 -2.82
C GLU A 51 -0.07 10.95 -2.80
N THR A 52 0.51 10.69 -3.98
CA THR A 52 1.83 10.05 -4.13
C THR A 52 2.91 10.79 -3.34
N SER A 53 2.87 12.12 -3.34
CA SER A 53 3.78 12.98 -2.57
C SER A 53 3.71 12.71 -1.06
N GLU A 54 2.51 12.48 -0.53
CA GLU A 54 2.29 12.23 0.90
C GLU A 54 2.81 10.83 1.27
N TRP A 55 2.72 9.88 0.34
CA TRP A 55 3.32 8.55 0.50
C TRP A 55 4.85 8.62 0.52
N GLU A 56 5.46 9.41 -0.38
CA GLU A 56 6.91 9.62 -0.47
C GLU A 56 7.52 10.28 0.78
N GLU A 57 6.78 11.13 1.49
CA GLU A 57 7.24 11.72 2.75
C GLU A 57 7.18 10.74 3.94
N HIS A 58 6.38 9.68 3.86
CA HIS A 58 6.15 8.70 4.93
C HIS A 58 6.85 7.33 4.72
N GLN A 59 7.74 7.23 3.72
CA GLN A 59 8.53 6.04 3.32
C GLN A 59 9.57 5.58 4.33
#